data_AF-A0A3D2JT17-F1
#
_entry.id   AF-A0A3D2JT17-F1
#
_cell.length_a   1.000
_cell.length_b   1.000
_cell.length_c   1.000
_cell.angle_alpha   90.00
_cell.angle_beta   90.00
_cell.angle_gamma   90.00
#
_symmetry.space_group_name_H-M   'P 1'
#
loop_
_entity.id
_entity.type
_entity.pdbx_description
1 polymer ?
#
loop_
_entity_poly.entity_id
_entity_poly.type
_entity_poly.pdbx_seq_one_letter_code
_entity_poly.pdbx_strand_id
1 'polypeptide(L)' 'SNARTVQGEIEDALHNIFQMNIRVHFASRTDSGVHARGQVGRFDHETDMPADKIRIALNHYMTEDVRIRCAQLVKD' A
#
# COMPACT_ATOMS: atom_id res chain seq x y z
N SER A 1 1.57 -18.68 11.24
CA SER A 1 2.30 -18.75 9.96
C SER A 1 2.64 -17.33 9.55
N ASN A 2 3.86 -17.08 9.06
CA ASN A 2 4.25 -15.77 8.49
C ASN A 2 3.95 -15.80 6.99
N ALA A 3 2.68 -15.93 6.63
CA ALA A 3 2.27 -15.95 5.24
C ALA A 3 2.39 -14.55 4.63
N ARG A 4 2.88 -14.46 3.39
CA ARG A 4 2.88 -13.21 2.60
C ARG A 4 1.44 -12.73 2.43
N THR A 5 1.20 -11.44 2.66
CA THR A 5 -0.12 -10.82 2.50
C THR A 5 0.00 -9.57 1.64
N VAL A 6 -1.08 -9.17 0.98
CA VAL A 6 -1.14 -7.88 0.26
C VAL A 6 -0.87 -6.71 1.21
N GLN A 7 -1.37 -6.81 2.45
CA GLN A 7 -1.10 -5.79 3.46
C GLN A 7 0.38 -5.65 3.77
N GLY A 8 1.04 -6.77 4.10
CA GLY A 8 2.47 -6.80 4.40
C GLY A 8 3.30 -6.25 3.24
N GLU A 9 2.98 -6.61 2.00
CA GLU A 9 3.67 -6.09 0.81
C GLU A 9 3.63 -4.55 0.73
N ILE A 10 2.46 -3.94 0.99
CA ILE A 10 2.34 -2.48 0.97
C ILE A 10 3.06 -1.85 2.17
N GLU A 11 2.95 -2.44 3.36
CA GLU A 11 3.61 -1.94 4.58
C GLU A 11 5.14 -2.02 4.47
N ASP A 12 5.68 -3.10 3.89
CA ASP A 12 7.11 -3.26 3.61
C ASP A 12 7.59 -2.26 2.55
N ALA A 13 6.80 -2.01 1.50
CA ALA A 13 7.10 -0.98 0.50
C ALA A 13 7.10 0.42 1.13
N LEU A 14 6.13 0.73 1.99
CA LEU A 14 6.10 1.99 2.75
C LEU A 14 7.32 2.14 3.67
N HIS A 15 7.74 1.07 4.34
CA HIS A 15 8.95 1.06 5.14
C HIS A 15 10.20 1.39 4.31
N ASN A 16 10.33 0.80 3.12
CA ASN A 16 11.46 1.09 2.24
C ASN A 16 11.48 2.57 1.77
N ILE A 17 10.31 3.17 1.54
CA ILE A 17 10.20 4.57 1.08
C ILE A 17 10.46 5.56 2.22
N PHE A 18 9.83 5.36 3.37
CA PHE A 18 9.77 6.36 4.45
C PHE A 18 10.64 6.00 5.66
N GLN A 19 11.26 4.82 5.68
CA GLN A 19 12.06 4.30 6.80
C GLN A 19 11.28 4.27 8.13
N MET A 20 9.98 4.05 8.03
CA MET A 20 9.04 4.03 9.16
C MET A 20 8.04 2.89 9.02
N ASN A 21 7.59 2.35 10.15
CA ASN A 21 6.52 1.35 10.17
C ASN A 21 5.17 2.05 10.05
N ILE A 22 4.61 2.03 8.84
CA ILE A 22 3.33 2.67 8.52
C ILE A 22 2.27 1.57 8.36
N ARG A 23 1.16 1.69 9.10
CA ARG A 23 0.03 0.76 9.03
C ARG A 23 -0.91 1.16 7.88
N VAL A 24 -1.32 0.18 7.07
CA VAL A 24 -2.35 0.37 6.04
C VAL A 24 -3.70 -0.18 6.52
N HIS A 25 -4.76 0.59 6.31
CA HIS A 25 -6.13 0.18 6.60
C HIS A 25 -6.91 0.04 5.28
N PHE A 26 -7.30 -1.20 4.95
CA PHE A 26 -8.13 -1.48 3.78
C PHE A 26 -9.62 -1.30 4.08
N ALA A 27 -10.40 -0.99 3.04
CA ALA A 27 -11.85 -0.91 3.11
C ALA A 27 -12.49 -2.27 3.48
N SER A 28 -11.85 -3.37 3.11
CA SER A 28 -12.28 -4.72 3.47
C SER A 28 -11.11 -5.71 3.55
N ARG A 29 -11.35 -6.86 4.19
CA ARG A 29 -10.42 -8.00 4.18
C ARG A 29 -10.85 -9.00 3.11
N THR A 30 -9.88 -9.55 2.39
CA THR A 30 -10.07 -10.68 1.49
C THR A 30 -9.37 -11.92 2.07
N ASP A 31 -9.91 -13.11 1.79
CA ASP A 31 -9.29 -14.37 2.20
C ASP A 31 -8.21 -14.82 1.20
N SER A 32 -7.39 -15.79 1.60
CA SER A 32 -6.32 -16.35 0.76
C SER A 32 -6.84 -16.84 -0.58
N GLY A 33 -6.20 -16.40 -1.67
CA GLY A 33 -6.57 -16.76 -3.05
C GLY A 33 -7.63 -15.87 -3.70
N VAL A 34 -8.25 -14.94 -2.97
CA VAL A 34 -9.21 -13.98 -3.53
C VAL A 34 -8.49 -12.80 -4.17
N HIS A 35 -8.91 -12.40 -5.37
CA HIS A 35 -8.42 -11.22 -6.08
C HIS A 35 -9.22 -9.97 -5.72
N ALA A 36 -8.60 -8.79 -5.88
CA ALA A 36 -9.30 -7.52 -5.75
C ALA A 36 -8.82 -6.51 -6.82
N ARG A 37 -9.76 -6.01 -7.62
CA ARG A 37 -9.49 -4.97 -8.63
C ARG A 37 -9.74 -3.55 -8.11
N GLY A 38 -10.68 -3.40 -7.17
CA GLY A 38 -11.13 -2.12 -6.62
C GLY A 38 -10.93 -1.99 -5.11
N GLN A 39 -9.98 -2.73 -4.53
CA GLN A 39 -9.64 -2.56 -3.12
C GLN A 39 -9.10 -1.14 -2.90
N VAL A 40 -9.55 -0.50 -1.83
CA VAL A 40 -9.10 0.82 -1.41
C VAL A 40 -8.42 0.67 -0.06
N GLY A 41 -7.30 1.36 0.13
CA GLY A 41 -6.60 1.43 1.41
C GLY A 41 -6.17 2.86 1.71
N ARG A 42 -6.05 3.17 3.00
CA ARG A 42 -5.49 4.43 3.50
C ARG A 42 -4.35 4.16 4.47
N PHE A 43 -3.44 5.11 4.55
CA PHE A 43 -2.41 5.19 5.58
C PHE A 43 -2.15 6.67 5.87
N ASP A 44 -1.65 6.95 7.07
CA ASP A 44 -1.40 8.31 7.53
C ASP A 44 0.12 8.50 7.65
N HIS A 45 0.67 9.52 6.97
CA HIS A 45 2.09 9.87 7.03
C HIS A 45 2.30 11.32 6.59
N GLU A 46 3.11 12.07 7.34
CA GLU A 46 3.50 13.44 6.98
C GLU A 46 4.61 13.41 5.93
N THR A 47 4.34 13.94 4.74
CA THR A 47 5.32 14.01 3.65
C THR A 47 4.97 15.12 2.67
N ASP A 48 6.00 15.68 2.03
CA ASP A 48 5.87 16.58 0.87
C ASP A 48 5.83 15.82 -0.47
N MET A 49 6.01 14.49 -0.44
CA MET A 49 6.00 13.65 -1.64
C MET A 49 4.62 13.67 -2.30
N PRO A 50 4.51 14.05 -3.59
CA PRO A 50 3.23 14.02 -4.29
C PRO A 50 2.63 12.61 -4.34
N ALA A 51 1.30 12.50 -4.22
CA ALA A 51 0.61 11.20 -4.19
C ALA A 51 0.96 10.28 -5.38
N ASP A 52 1.12 10.84 -6.59
CA ASP A 52 1.53 10.04 -7.76
C ASP A 52 2.97 9.52 -7.67
N LYS A 53 3.87 10.27 -7.03
CA LYS A 53 5.23 9.81 -6.73
C LYS A 53 5.23 8.68 -5.71
N ILE A 54 4.39 8.77 -4.67
CA ILE A 54 4.19 7.68 -3.71
C ILE A 54 3.68 6.43 -4.44
N ARG A 55 2.69 6.56 -5.34
CA ARG A 55 2.19 5.44 -6.14
C ARG A 55 3.29 4.78 -6.98
N ILE A 56 4.14 5.56 -7.62
CA ILE A 56 5.26 5.04 -8.43
C ILE A 56 6.27 4.33 -7.53
N ALA A 57 6.64 4.94 -6.40
CA ALA A 57 7.59 4.37 -5.45
C ALA A 57 7.06 3.05 -4.84
N LEU A 58 5.79 2.99 -4.44
CA LEU A 58 5.15 1.77 -3.97
C LEU A 58 5.25 0.64 -5.00
N ASN A 59 4.86 0.92 -6.25
CA ASN A 59 4.94 -0.08 -7.32
C ASN A 59 6.38 -0.53 -7.65
N HIS A 60 7.40 0.29 -7.37
CA HIS A 60 8.80 -0.09 -7.56
C HIS A 60 9.23 -1.21 -6.61
N TYR A 61 8.75 -1.20 -5.36
CA TYR A 61 9.07 -2.21 -4.36
C TYR A 61 8.15 -3.43 -4.38
N MET A 62 7.00 -3.35 -5.06
CA MET A 62 6.01 -4.44 -5.10
C MET A 62 6.34 -5.50 -6.16
N THR A 63 6.15 -6.75 -5.77
CA THR A 63 6.03 -7.93 -6.65
C THR A 63 4.90 -7.78 -7.69
N GLU A 64 4.99 -8.55 -8.78
CA GLU A 64 4.15 -8.39 -9.97
C GLU A 64 2.63 -8.56 -9.76
N ASP A 65 2.23 -9.25 -8.70
CA ASP A 65 0.83 -9.57 -8.37
C ASP A 65 0.12 -8.48 -7.55
N VAL A 66 0.85 -7.45 -7.08
CA VAL A 66 0.29 -6.29 -6.36
C VAL A 66 0.66 -4.99 -7.07
N ARG A 67 -0.36 -4.17 -7.39
CA ARG A 67 -0.16 -2.89 -8.07
C ARG A 67 -1.09 -1.80 -7.55
N ILE A 68 -0.52 -0.64 -7.21
CA ILE A 68 -1.27 0.57 -6.86
C ILE A 68 -1.67 1.29 -8.15
N ARG A 69 -2.98 1.38 -8.40
CA ARG A 69 -3.54 1.97 -9.63
C ARG A 69 -3.68 3.49 -9.54
N CYS A 70 -3.99 4.03 -8.37
CA CYS A 70 -4.13 5.45 -8.10
C CYS A 70 -3.75 5.75 -6.65
N ALA A 71 -3.39 7.00 -6.38
CA ALA A 71 -3.19 7.52 -5.03
C ALA A 71 -3.68 8.98 -4.99
N GLN A 72 -4.26 9.37 -3.86
CA GLN A 72 -4.78 10.72 -3.65
C GLN A 72 -4.53 11.13 -2.21
N LEU A 73 -4.09 12.38 -2.01
CA LEU A 73 -4.10 13.01 -0.70
C LEU A 73 -5.55 13.33 -0.33
N VAL A 74 -6.00 12.81 0.81
CA VAL A 74 -7.33 13.06 1.35
C VAL A 74 -7.22 13.94 2.59
N LYS A 75 -8.33 14.60 2.95
CA LYS A 75 -8.42 15.30 4.23
C LYS A 75 -8.67 14.28 5.33
N ASP A 76 -8.14 14.55 6.52
CA ASP A 76 -8.45 13.80 7.75
C ASP A 76 -9.95 13.80 8.06
#